data_AF-A0A3E2HNN0-F1
#
_entry.id   AF-A0A3E2HNN0-F1
#
_cell.length_a   1.000
_cell.length_b   1.000
_cell.length_c   1.000
_cell.angle_alpha   90.00
_cell.angle_beta   90.00
_cell.angle_gamma   90.00
#
_symmetry.space_group_name_H-M   'P 1'
#
loop_
_entity.id
_entity.type
_entity.pdbx_description
1 polymer ?
#
loop_
_entity_poly.entity_id
_entity_poly.type
_entity_poly.pdbx_seq_one_letter_code
_entity_poly.pdbx_strand_id
1 'polypeptide(L)'
;MAQGPDSSIRIGVLALQGAFIEHIQLLQRAAQIVSATPSLLHWTFHFLEVRTPAELASCDALIIPGGESTAISLVAQRSGMLEPLREVQRHPTWGTCAGLILLSESANKTKTGGQDLIGGLDVRVNRNHFGRQIESFQADLDLPFLAEDKSEEEASPRPFKAIFIRAPVVEKILPIVEGAHEAEARRDGTVIAPSREIAEEVKATDKQNAQVQPVEVMAVLPGRTATIKDALVKEKLDKEASDIVAVRQGNVFGTSFHPELTGDARIHAWWLKQVAEAVERRRGLAKA
;
A
#
# COMPACT_ATOMS: atom_id res chain seq x y z
N MET A 1 -19.98 20.78 -28.84
CA MET A 1 -19.96 19.33 -28.57
C MET A 1 -19.55 19.16 -27.12
N ALA A 2 -20.51 18.87 -26.24
CA ALA A 2 -20.22 18.67 -24.82
C ALA A 2 -19.36 17.40 -24.70
N GLN A 3 -18.13 17.53 -24.20
CA GLN A 3 -17.34 16.37 -23.81
C GLN A 3 -18.10 15.71 -22.65
N GLY A 4 -18.44 14.42 -22.79
CA GLY A 4 -19.02 13.65 -21.69
C GLY A 4 -18.08 13.65 -20.48
N PRO A 5 -18.53 13.17 -19.30
CA PRO A 5 -17.63 13.01 -18.16
C PRO A 5 -16.41 12.23 -18.63
N ASP A 6 -15.21 12.73 -18.31
CA ASP A 6 -13.96 12.08 -18.66
C ASP A 6 -13.97 10.68 -18.04
N SER A 7 -14.23 9.64 -18.83
CA SER A 7 -14.23 8.25 -18.37
C SER A 7 -12.83 7.66 -18.34
N SER A 8 -11.79 8.50 -18.26
CA SER A 8 -10.41 8.11 -18.10
C SER A 8 -10.00 8.10 -16.62
N ILE A 9 -9.26 7.06 -16.23
CA ILE A 9 -8.58 6.94 -14.93
C ILE A 9 -7.09 6.79 -15.20
N ARG A 10 -6.29 7.71 -14.67
CA ARG A 10 -4.83 7.71 -14.78
C ARG A 10 -4.20 7.14 -13.51
N ILE A 11 -3.46 6.04 -13.66
CA ILE A 11 -2.79 5.36 -12.56
C ILE A 11 -1.29 5.53 -12.72
N GLY A 12 -0.70 6.20 -11.74
CA GLY A 12 0.74 6.38 -11.64
C GLY A 12 1.42 5.18 -10.99
N VAL A 13 2.60 4.82 -11.48
CA VAL A 13 3.54 3.95 -10.77
C VAL A 13 4.82 4.74 -10.56
N LEU A 14 5.21 4.94 -9.30
CA LEU A 14 6.39 5.74 -8.94
C LEU A 14 7.66 5.07 -9.51
N ALA A 15 8.35 5.78 -10.40
CA ALA A 15 9.49 5.27 -11.18
C ALA A 15 10.81 5.95 -10.80
N LEU A 16 11.01 6.21 -9.50
CA LEU A 16 12.24 6.79 -8.96
C LEU A 16 13.35 5.75 -8.74
N GLN A 17 13.00 4.46 -8.69
CA GLN A 17 13.95 3.36 -8.54
C GLN A 17 13.54 2.15 -9.41
N GLY A 18 13.09 1.04 -8.82
CA GLY A 18 12.87 -0.24 -9.52
C GLY A 18 11.44 -0.77 -9.37
N ALA A 19 11.19 -1.95 -9.93
CA ALA A 19 9.93 -2.70 -9.86
C ALA A 19 8.68 -2.03 -10.48
N PHE A 20 8.80 -0.85 -11.09
CA PHE A 20 7.67 -0.15 -11.69
C PHE A 20 7.18 -0.79 -13.00
N ILE A 21 8.07 -1.38 -13.81
CA ILE A 21 7.72 -1.96 -15.12
C ILE A 21 6.81 -3.19 -14.93
N GLU A 22 7.17 -4.08 -14.00
CA GLU A 22 6.41 -5.28 -13.68
C GLU A 22 5.02 -4.91 -13.14
N HIS A 23 4.94 -3.86 -12.33
CA HIS A 23 3.66 -3.29 -11.88
C HIS A 23 2.81 -2.81 -13.06
N ILE A 24 3.37 -2.04 -14.00
CA ILE A 24 2.66 -1.57 -15.20
C ILE A 24 2.16 -2.74 -16.04
N GLN A 25 2.97 -3.79 -16.22
CA GLN A 25 2.58 -4.99 -16.97
C GLN A 25 1.41 -5.73 -16.32
N LEU A 26 1.41 -5.90 -14.99
CA LEU A 26 0.28 -6.52 -14.30
C LEU A 26 -0.95 -5.62 -14.25
N LEU A 27 -0.78 -4.29 -14.20
CA LEU A 27 -1.88 -3.34 -14.34
C LEU A 27 -2.56 -3.44 -15.72
N GLN A 28 -1.79 -3.61 -16.79
CA GLN A 28 -2.33 -3.83 -18.14
C GLN A 28 -3.13 -5.13 -18.23
N ARG A 29 -2.65 -6.21 -17.60
CA ARG A 29 -3.40 -7.49 -17.51
C ARG A 29 -4.65 -7.33 -16.65
N ALA A 30 -4.54 -6.64 -15.52
CA ALA A 30 -5.65 -6.34 -14.64
C ALA A 30 -6.74 -5.53 -15.33
N ALA A 31 -6.37 -4.55 -16.17
CA ALA A 31 -7.31 -3.78 -16.98
C ALA A 31 -8.17 -4.69 -17.86
N GLN A 32 -7.58 -5.71 -18.49
CA GLN A 32 -8.30 -6.68 -19.31
C GLN A 32 -9.27 -7.53 -18.49
N ILE A 33 -8.91 -7.87 -17.25
CA ILE A 33 -9.79 -8.60 -16.32
C ILE A 33 -10.98 -7.73 -15.91
N VAL A 34 -10.74 -6.48 -15.52
CA VAL A 34 -11.81 -5.58 -15.07
C VAL A 34 -12.72 -5.11 -16.21
N SER A 35 -12.25 -5.12 -17.46
CA SER A 35 -13.09 -4.90 -18.64
C SER A 35 -14.22 -5.93 -18.79
N ALA A 36 -14.17 -7.07 -18.10
CA ALA A 36 -15.29 -8.02 -18.05
C ALA A 36 -16.34 -7.66 -16.97
N THR A 37 -16.06 -6.69 -16.10
CA THR A 37 -16.97 -6.27 -15.01
C THR A 37 -17.94 -5.20 -15.54
N PRO A 38 -19.26 -5.46 -15.58
CA PRO A 38 -20.22 -4.53 -16.21
C PRO A 38 -20.22 -3.11 -15.64
N SER A 39 -20.02 -2.95 -14.33
CA SER A 39 -19.93 -1.64 -13.68
C SER A 39 -18.73 -0.82 -14.14
N LEU A 40 -17.66 -1.47 -14.59
CA LEU A 40 -16.39 -0.82 -14.96
C LEU A 40 -16.17 -0.67 -16.46
N LEU A 41 -17.08 -1.19 -17.28
CA LEU A 41 -16.99 -1.14 -18.76
C LEU A 41 -16.84 0.28 -19.32
N HIS A 42 -17.32 1.28 -18.59
CA HIS A 42 -17.27 2.68 -19.03
C HIS A 42 -15.90 3.32 -18.79
N TRP A 43 -15.09 2.77 -17.88
CA TRP A 43 -13.78 3.31 -17.53
C TRP A 43 -12.68 2.86 -18.49
N THR A 44 -11.82 3.80 -18.88
CA THR A 44 -10.57 3.52 -19.58
C THR A 44 -9.39 3.80 -18.65
N PHE A 45 -8.57 2.78 -18.39
CA PHE A 45 -7.41 2.90 -17.53
C PHE A 45 -6.14 3.25 -18.33
N HIS A 46 -5.40 4.24 -17.86
CA HIS A 46 -4.08 4.60 -18.40
C HIS A 46 -3.03 4.45 -17.32
N PHE A 47 -1.90 3.85 -17.67
CA PHE A 47 -0.80 3.58 -16.75
C PHE A 47 0.41 4.43 -17.14
N LEU A 48 0.95 5.19 -16.19
CA LEU A 48 2.09 6.07 -16.42
C LEU A 48 3.17 5.87 -15.37
N GLU A 49 4.41 6.04 -15.81
CA GLU A 49 5.56 6.16 -14.92
C GLU A 49 5.56 7.56 -14.31
N VAL A 50 5.73 7.65 -12.99
CA VAL A 50 5.75 8.92 -12.27
C VAL A 50 7.16 9.19 -11.76
N ARG A 51 7.79 10.24 -12.29
CA ARG A 51 9.13 10.70 -11.91
C ARG A 51 9.13 12.15 -11.42
N THR A 52 8.09 12.90 -11.74
CA THR A 52 7.99 14.35 -11.49
C THR A 52 6.67 14.72 -10.79
N PRO A 53 6.64 15.88 -10.10
CA PRO A 53 5.41 16.33 -9.43
C PRO A 53 4.25 16.57 -10.40
N ALA A 54 4.55 17.03 -11.62
CA ALA A 54 3.53 17.26 -12.66
C ALA A 54 2.87 15.95 -13.14
N GLU A 55 3.65 14.88 -13.29
CA GLU A 55 3.12 13.56 -13.61
C GLU A 55 2.25 13.04 -12.45
N LEU A 56 2.72 13.16 -11.21
CA LEU A 56 1.97 12.75 -10.02
C LEU A 56 0.63 13.49 -9.91
N ALA A 57 0.62 14.81 -10.10
CA ALA A 57 -0.58 15.63 -10.03
C ALA A 57 -1.61 15.28 -11.14
N SER A 58 -1.19 14.59 -12.20
CA SER A 58 -2.10 14.14 -13.26
C SER A 58 -2.77 12.80 -12.94
N CYS A 59 -2.31 12.07 -11.92
CA CYS A 59 -2.82 10.75 -11.57
C CYS A 59 -4.09 10.82 -10.72
N ASP A 60 -5.02 9.91 -10.95
CA ASP A 60 -6.18 9.66 -10.10
C ASP A 60 -5.85 8.73 -8.92
N ALA A 61 -4.80 7.90 -9.07
CA ALA A 61 -4.29 6.94 -8.09
C ALA A 61 -2.80 6.64 -8.30
N LEU A 62 -2.13 6.11 -7.28
CA LEU A 62 -0.68 5.89 -7.27
C LEU A 62 -0.30 4.51 -6.71
N ILE A 63 0.64 3.84 -7.36
CA ILE A 63 1.41 2.74 -6.77
C ILE A 63 2.81 3.24 -6.42
N ILE A 64 3.23 2.98 -5.17
CA ILE A 64 4.60 3.13 -4.71
C ILE A 64 5.21 1.73 -4.66
N PRO A 65 6.03 1.34 -5.66
CA PRO A 65 6.48 -0.04 -5.78
C PRO A 65 7.56 -0.39 -4.74
N GLY A 66 8.01 -1.65 -4.81
CA GLY A 66 9.16 -2.14 -4.07
C GLY A 66 10.48 -1.50 -4.51
N GLY A 67 11.58 -1.98 -3.90
CA GLY A 67 12.92 -1.45 -4.16
C GLY A 67 13.71 -1.22 -2.88
N GLU A 68 14.58 -0.21 -2.89
CA GLU A 68 15.32 0.22 -1.71
C GLU A 68 14.70 1.51 -1.16
N SER A 69 14.01 1.42 -0.02
CA SER A 69 13.21 2.53 0.53
C SER A 69 14.04 3.77 0.86
N THR A 70 15.32 3.63 1.23
CA THR A 70 16.22 4.76 1.47
C THR A 70 16.53 5.49 0.17
N ALA A 71 16.87 4.75 -0.91
CA ALA A 71 17.09 5.32 -2.22
C ALA A 71 15.84 6.03 -2.76
N ILE A 72 14.65 5.42 -2.63
CA ILE A 72 13.40 6.05 -3.06
C ILE A 72 13.19 7.39 -2.31
N SER A 73 13.32 7.39 -0.98
CA SER A 73 13.17 8.58 -0.15
C SER A 73 14.20 9.67 -0.51
N LEU A 74 15.47 9.30 -0.68
CA LEU A 74 16.56 10.23 -1.04
C LEU A 74 16.37 10.83 -2.43
N VAL A 75 15.99 10.01 -3.41
CA VAL A 75 15.70 10.49 -4.78
C VAL A 75 14.48 11.40 -4.74
N ALA A 76 13.42 11.04 -4.01
CA ALA A 76 12.22 11.85 -3.88
C ALA A 76 12.50 13.21 -3.24
N GLN A 77 13.34 13.25 -2.21
CA GLN A 77 13.77 14.51 -1.58
C GLN A 77 14.54 15.39 -2.56
N ARG A 78 15.50 14.81 -3.30
CA ARG A 78 16.33 15.53 -4.27
C ARG A 78 15.57 16.03 -5.49
N SER A 79 14.49 15.34 -5.88
CA SER A 79 13.64 15.73 -7.01
C SER A 79 12.45 16.60 -6.62
N GLY A 80 12.29 16.94 -5.33
CA GLY A 80 11.12 17.70 -4.84
C GLY A 80 9.81 16.91 -4.85
N MET A 81 9.88 15.57 -4.96
CA MET A 81 8.73 14.67 -4.95
C MET A 81 8.23 14.32 -3.56
N LEU A 82 9.05 14.50 -2.52
CA LEU A 82 8.72 14.01 -1.17
C LEU A 82 7.45 14.65 -0.59
N GLU A 83 7.30 15.98 -0.66
CA GLU A 83 6.10 16.66 -0.15
C GLU A 83 4.86 16.33 -0.99
N PRO A 84 4.87 16.38 -2.34
CA PRO A 84 3.75 15.91 -3.15
C PRO A 84 3.30 14.47 -2.84
N LEU A 85 4.25 13.59 -2.53
CA LEU A 85 3.96 12.21 -2.16
C LEU A 85 3.28 12.09 -0.79
N ARG A 86 3.33 13.08 0.09
CA ARG A 86 2.65 13.02 1.41
C ARG A 86 1.14 13.25 1.32
N GLU A 87 0.64 13.69 0.18
CA GLU A 87 -0.80 13.84 -0.09
C GLU A 87 -1.49 12.52 -0.49
N VAL A 88 -0.92 11.36 -0.14
CA VAL A 88 -1.42 10.01 -0.49
C VAL A 88 -2.83 9.69 0.01
N GLN A 89 -3.37 10.44 0.96
CA GLN A 89 -4.77 10.26 1.36
C GLN A 89 -5.77 10.84 0.35
N ARG A 90 -5.34 11.80 -0.49
CA ARG A 90 -6.22 12.43 -1.47
C ARG A 90 -6.64 11.45 -2.56
N HIS A 91 -5.79 10.47 -2.87
CA HIS A 91 -5.95 9.56 -4.01
C HIS A 91 -5.70 8.12 -3.56
N PRO A 92 -6.40 7.11 -4.11
CA PRO A 92 -6.07 5.72 -3.86
C PRO A 92 -4.58 5.45 -4.05
N THR A 93 -3.94 4.95 -3.00
CA THR A 93 -2.50 4.73 -2.98
C THR A 93 -2.21 3.30 -2.56
N TRP A 94 -1.31 2.63 -3.28
CA TRP A 94 -0.85 1.29 -2.93
C TRP A 94 0.67 1.23 -2.79
N GLY A 95 1.16 0.96 -1.57
CA GLY A 95 2.58 0.69 -1.32
C GLY A 95 2.89 -0.80 -1.29
N THR A 96 3.83 -1.25 -2.12
CA THR A 96 4.34 -2.64 -2.09
C THR A 96 5.76 -2.69 -1.56
N CYS A 97 6.06 -3.64 -0.66
CA CYS A 97 7.37 -3.84 -0.04
C CYS A 97 7.98 -2.52 0.50
N ALA A 98 8.92 -1.90 -0.21
CA ALA A 98 9.50 -0.60 0.12
C ALA A 98 8.43 0.52 0.23
N GLY A 99 7.39 0.49 -0.61
CA GLY A 99 6.26 1.40 -0.55
C GLY A 99 5.47 1.29 0.76
N LEU A 100 5.26 0.07 1.29
CA LEU A 100 4.64 -0.11 2.62
C LEU A 100 5.49 0.55 3.72
N ILE A 101 6.82 0.42 3.65
CA ILE A 101 7.71 1.10 4.60
C ILE A 101 7.53 2.61 4.50
N LEU A 102 7.51 3.18 3.30
CA LEU A 102 7.37 4.62 3.11
C LEU A 102 6.01 5.14 3.57
N LEU A 103 4.93 4.41 3.35
CA LEU A 103 3.58 4.79 3.78
C LEU A 103 3.34 4.59 5.28
N SER A 104 4.21 3.85 5.98
CA SER A 104 4.08 3.67 7.41
C SER A 104 4.33 4.95 8.18
N GLU A 105 3.62 5.11 9.28
CA GLU A 105 3.82 6.19 10.24
C GLU A 105 5.13 6.05 11.01
N SER A 106 5.57 4.80 11.25
CA SER A 106 6.84 4.53 11.91
C SER A 106 7.56 3.34 11.29
N ALA A 107 8.88 3.41 11.18
CA ALA A 107 9.71 2.27 10.78
C ALA A 107 11.03 2.20 11.56
N ASN A 108 11.57 1.00 11.77
CA ASN A 108 12.91 0.87 12.37
C ASN A 108 14.02 1.46 11.45
N LYS A 109 15.04 2.07 12.07
CA LYS A 109 16.20 2.66 11.40
C LYS A 109 17.11 1.56 10.88
N THR A 110 17.54 1.71 9.64
CA THR A 110 18.52 0.81 8.99
C THR A 110 19.86 1.50 8.72
N LYS A 111 19.90 2.85 8.68
CA LYS A 111 21.12 3.65 8.45
C LYS A 111 21.03 5.01 9.17
N THR A 112 22.18 5.53 9.58
CA THR A 112 22.33 6.90 10.11
C THR A 112 22.21 7.89 8.96
N GLY A 113 21.30 8.87 9.05
CA GLY A 113 21.26 10.00 8.10
C GLY A 113 20.09 10.06 7.10
N GLY A 114 18.98 9.34 7.34
CA GLY A 114 17.71 9.71 6.70
C GLY A 114 17.07 8.61 5.86
N GLN A 115 15.87 8.24 6.27
CA GLN A 115 14.83 7.83 5.35
C GLN A 115 13.58 8.54 5.83
N ASP A 116 13.21 9.62 5.16
CA ASP A 116 11.94 10.26 5.46
C ASP A 116 10.81 9.34 4.99
N LEU A 117 9.82 9.19 5.86
CA LEU A 117 8.60 8.48 5.54
C LEU A 117 7.62 9.46 4.88
N ILE A 118 6.72 8.87 4.10
CA ILE A 118 5.58 9.54 3.49
C ILE A 118 4.42 9.58 4.49
N GLY A 119 4.22 8.48 5.23
CA GLY A 119 3.02 8.30 6.04
C GLY A 119 1.78 8.00 5.18
N GLY A 120 0.64 7.82 5.82
CA GLY A 120 -0.63 7.42 5.21
C GLY A 120 -1.24 6.18 5.84
N LEU A 121 -0.43 5.36 6.50
CA LEU A 121 -0.85 4.18 7.27
C LEU A 121 -0.37 4.29 8.72
N ASP A 122 -1.29 4.25 9.67
CA ASP A 122 -1.04 4.36 11.11
C ASP A 122 -0.52 3.02 11.66
N VAL A 123 0.65 2.62 11.19
CA VAL A 123 1.32 1.36 11.50
C VAL A 123 2.80 1.58 11.75
N ARG A 124 3.37 0.73 12.61
CA ARG A 124 4.82 0.54 12.69
C ARG A 124 5.24 -0.64 11.84
N VAL A 125 6.21 -0.40 10.97
CA VAL A 125 6.81 -1.41 10.10
C VAL A 125 8.22 -1.77 10.56
N ASN A 126 8.50 -3.07 10.64
CA ASN A 126 9.84 -3.59 10.83
C ASN A 126 10.44 -3.98 9.46
N ARG A 127 11.46 -3.25 9.03
CA ARG A 127 12.22 -3.47 7.79
C ARG A 127 12.98 -4.79 7.86
N ASN A 128 12.95 -5.55 6.77
CA ASN A 128 13.70 -6.80 6.62
C ASN A 128 13.47 -7.77 7.79
N HIS A 129 12.23 -7.86 8.31
CA HIS A 129 11.89 -8.67 9.47
C HIS A 129 12.34 -10.13 9.33
N PHE A 130 12.32 -10.65 8.09
CA PHE A 130 12.71 -12.03 7.76
C PHE A 130 14.24 -12.28 7.65
N GLY A 131 15.08 -11.29 8.00
CA GLY A 131 16.52 -11.46 8.19
C GLY A 131 17.38 -11.48 6.92
N ARG A 132 18.70 -11.70 7.10
CA ARG A 132 19.73 -11.73 6.03
C ARG A 132 19.93 -13.11 5.38
N GLN A 133 19.31 -14.17 5.92
CA GLN A 133 19.54 -15.56 5.49
C GLN A 133 18.31 -16.23 4.85
N ILE A 134 17.13 -15.61 4.90
CA ILE A 134 15.90 -16.09 4.24
C ILE A 134 15.59 -15.16 3.05
N GLU A 135 16.50 -15.08 2.09
CA GLU A 135 16.57 -13.93 1.16
C GLU A 135 15.43 -13.81 0.15
N SER A 136 14.69 -14.88 -0.11
CA SER A 136 13.39 -14.79 -0.77
C SER A 136 12.60 -16.06 -0.55
N PHE A 137 11.31 -15.95 -0.28
CA PHE A 137 10.43 -17.12 -0.23
C PHE A 137 9.09 -16.83 -0.90
N GLN A 138 8.38 -17.90 -1.23
CA GLN A 138 7.01 -17.83 -1.70
C GLN A 138 6.12 -18.43 -0.63
N ALA A 139 4.96 -17.82 -0.39
CA ALA A 139 3.94 -18.38 0.47
C ALA A 139 2.57 -18.18 -0.16
N ASP A 140 1.72 -19.17 -0.01
CA ASP A 140 0.33 -19.08 -0.39
C ASP A 140 -0.42 -18.28 0.69
N LEU A 141 -0.95 -17.12 0.31
CA LEU A 141 -1.74 -16.27 1.19
C LEU A 141 -3.22 -16.49 0.92
N ASP A 142 -3.98 -16.58 2.00
CA ASP A 142 -5.42 -16.38 1.94
C ASP A 142 -5.70 -14.87 1.85
N LEU A 143 -6.36 -14.44 0.77
CA LEU A 143 -6.73 -13.05 0.53
C LEU A 143 -8.26 -13.00 0.32
N PRO A 144 -9.05 -12.94 1.42
CA PRO A 144 -10.51 -13.03 1.34
C PRO A 144 -11.15 -11.97 0.45
N PHE A 145 -10.57 -10.77 0.41
CA PHE A 145 -11.02 -9.65 -0.43
C PHE A 145 -10.89 -9.91 -1.94
N LEU A 146 -10.19 -10.96 -2.37
CA LEU A 146 -10.15 -11.39 -3.78
C LEU A 146 -11.28 -12.36 -4.15
N ALA A 147 -12.08 -12.81 -3.17
CA ALA A 147 -13.15 -13.78 -3.40
C ALA A 147 -14.48 -13.13 -3.84
N GLU A 148 -14.61 -11.81 -3.75
CA GLU A 148 -15.87 -11.07 -3.94
C GLU A 148 -16.43 -11.13 -5.38
N ASP A 149 -15.62 -11.52 -6.36
CA ASP A 149 -15.99 -11.55 -7.80
C ASP A 149 -16.38 -12.93 -8.34
N LYS A 150 -16.46 -13.96 -7.49
CA LYS A 150 -16.74 -15.32 -7.97
C LYS A 150 -18.23 -15.54 -8.22
N SER A 151 -18.56 -16.07 -9.40
CA SER A 151 -19.79 -16.85 -9.58
C SER A 151 -19.74 -18.08 -8.65
N GLU A 152 -20.90 -18.51 -8.16
CA GLU A 152 -21.09 -19.59 -7.18
C GLU A 152 -20.46 -20.96 -7.57
N GLU A 153 -19.88 -21.07 -8.77
CA GLU A 153 -19.41 -22.32 -9.39
C GLU A 153 -17.93 -22.66 -9.12
N GLU A 154 -17.10 -21.74 -8.62
CA GLU A 154 -15.71 -22.05 -8.28
C GLU A 154 -15.54 -22.45 -6.79
N ALA A 155 -15.39 -23.75 -6.55
CA ALA A 155 -15.07 -24.34 -5.26
C ALA A 155 -13.80 -23.71 -4.65
N SER A 156 -14.00 -22.85 -3.65
CA SER A 156 -13.00 -22.15 -2.82
C SER A 156 -12.08 -21.15 -3.58
N PRO A 157 -11.73 -20.00 -2.98
CA PRO A 157 -10.75 -19.09 -3.56
C PRO A 157 -9.37 -19.74 -3.62
N ARG A 158 -8.76 -19.76 -4.81
CA ARG A 158 -7.36 -20.21 -4.96
C ARG A 158 -6.47 -19.24 -4.17
N PRO A 159 -5.57 -19.75 -3.29
CA PRO A 159 -4.61 -18.91 -2.58
C PRO A 159 -3.82 -18.02 -3.53
N PHE A 160 -3.38 -16.86 -3.04
CA PHE A 160 -2.51 -15.96 -3.78
C PHE A 160 -1.05 -16.28 -3.46
N LYS A 161 -0.28 -16.66 -4.47
CA LYS A 161 1.13 -17.01 -4.29
C LYS A 161 1.98 -15.75 -4.15
N ALA A 162 2.22 -15.31 -2.93
CA ALA A 162 2.98 -14.10 -2.63
C ALA A 162 4.50 -14.35 -2.61
N ILE A 163 5.26 -13.41 -3.17
CA ILE A 163 6.72 -13.44 -3.21
C ILE A 163 7.27 -12.44 -2.19
N PHE A 164 8.04 -12.92 -1.22
CA PHE A 164 8.65 -12.11 -0.17
C PHE A 164 10.15 -12.03 -0.41
N ILE A 165 10.69 -10.83 -0.64
CA ILE A 165 12.12 -10.60 -0.83
C ILE A 165 12.54 -9.52 0.14
N ARG A 166 13.32 -9.90 1.16
CA ARG A 166 13.70 -9.00 2.28
C ARG A 166 12.49 -8.21 2.83
N ALA A 167 11.34 -8.88 2.90
CA ALA A 167 10.07 -8.20 3.09
C ALA A 167 9.97 -7.52 4.47
N PRO A 168 9.33 -6.34 4.54
CA PRO A 168 8.92 -5.76 5.82
C PRO A 168 7.74 -6.52 6.44
N VAL A 169 7.48 -6.31 7.73
CA VAL A 169 6.25 -6.76 8.42
C VAL A 169 5.64 -5.60 9.17
N VAL A 170 4.31 -5.52 9.22
CA VAL A 170 3.61 -4.61 10.13
C VAL A 170 3.70 -5.19 11.53
N GLU A 171 4.53 -4.58 12.37
CA GLU A 171 4.77 -5.02 13.75
C GLU A 171 3.65 -4.59 14.68
N LYS A 172 3.05 -3.42 14.42
CA LYS A 172 2.04 -2.83 15.29
C LYS A 172 1.10 -1.89 14.53
N ILE A 173 -0.18 -1.97 14.83
CA ILE A 173 -1.17 -0.93 14.48
C ILE A 173 -1.11 0.17 15.54
N LEU A 174 -0.97 1.42 15.11
CA LEU A 174 -0.86 2.58 15.98
C LEU A 174 -2.25 3.21 16.22
N PRO A 175 -2.47 3.84 17.39
CA PRO A 175 -3.69 4.58 17.63
C PRO A 175 -3.75 5.82 16.74
N ILE A 176 -4.93 6.22 16.29
CA ILE A 176 -5.10 7.47 15.54
C ILE A 176 -4.82 8.65 16.49
N VAL A 177 -3.86 9.50 16.15
CA VAL A 177 -3.54 10.73 16.90
C VAL A 177 -3.49 11.93 15.97
N GLU A 178 -3.85 13.11 16.48
CA GLU A 178 -3.61 14.37 15.78
C GLU A 178 -2.13 14.79 15.96
N GLY A 179 -1.44 15.06 14.85
CA GLY A 179 -0.03 15.46 14.86
C GLY A 179 0.97 14.29 14.85
N ALA A 180 2.21 14.54 15.29
CA ALA A 180 3.24 13.50 15.31
C ALA A 180 3.05 12.50 16.46
N HIS A 181 3.33 11.23 16.21
CA HIS A 181 3.37 10.19 17.23
C HIS A 181 4.58 10.35 18.16
N GLU A 182 4.48 11.23 19.17
CA GLU A 182 5.56 11.50 20.12
C GLU A 182 6.07 10.23 20.83
N ALA A 183 5.19 9.27 21.10
CA ALA A 183 5.55 8.00 21.74
C ALA A 183 6.46 7.14 20.85
N GLU A 184 6.26 7.17 19.53
CA GLU A 184 7.16 6.49 18.59
C GLU A 184 8.41 7.33 18.34
N ALA A 185 8.31 8.66 18.27
CA ALA A 185 9.47 9.56 18.13
C ALA A 185 10.51 9.39 19.25
N ARG A 186 10.06 9.07 20.47
CA ARG A 186 10.91 8.82 21.64
C ARG A 186 11.57 7.43 21.64
N ARG A 187 11.18 6.52 20.74
CA ARG A 187 11.81 5.20 20.63
C ARG A 187 13.13 5.30 19.88
N ASP A 188 14.21 4.89 20.55
CA ASP A 188 15.51 4.80 19.90
C ASP A 188 15.46 3.81 18.73
N GLY A 189 16.19 4.12 17.66
CA GLY A 189 16.21 3.29 16.46
C GLY A 189 14.93 3.32 15.61
N THR A 190 14.01 4.27 15.78
CA THR A 190 12.82 4.42 14.91
C THR A 190 12.78 5.76 14.16
N VAL A 191 12.24 5.75 12.95
CA VAL A 191 11.92 6.96 12.16
C VAL A 191 10.41 7.09 12.10
N ILE A 192 9.91 8.32 12.26
CA ILE A 192 8.50 8.66 12.15
C ILE A 192 8.22 9.47 10.90
N ALA A 193 7.01 9.34 10.35
CA ALA A 193 6.48 10.24 9.35
C ALA A 193 6.31 11.65 9.94
N PRO A 194 6.30 12.71 9.11
CA PRO A 194 5.97 14.05 9.59
C PRO A 194 4.54 14.08 10.14
N SER A 195 4.28 15.02 11.05
CA SER A 195 2.93 15.27 11.56
C SER A 195 1.94 15.47 10.41
N ARG A 196 0.85 14.70 10.41
CA ARG A 196 -0.28 14.99 9.52
C ARG A 196 -1.06 16.16 10.09
N GLU A 197 -1.20 17.23 9.33
CA GLU A 197 -2.36 18.11 9.47
C GLU A 197 -3.55 17.30 8.95
N ILE A 198 -4.56 17.04 9.79
CA ILE A 198 -5.82 16.46 9.30
C ILE A 198 -6.38 17.50 8.31
N ALA A 199 -6.30 17.18 7.01
CA ALA A 199 -6.64 18.11 5.94
C ALA A 199 -8.03 18.73 6.20
N GLU A 200 -8.13 20.06 6.11
CA GLU A 200 -9.40 20.78 6.33
C GLU A 200 -10.51 20.33 5.35
N GLU A 201 -10.15 19.76 4.19
CA GLU A 201 -11.08 19.13 3.24
C GLU A 201 -11.85 17.93 3.85
N VAL A 202 -11.26 17.21 4.82
CA VAL A 202 -11.94 16.16 5.61
C VAL A 202 -12.96 16.77 6.57
N LYS A 203 -12.74 18.00 7.06
CA LYS A 203 -13.70 18.73 7.91
C LYS A 203 -14.86 19.33 7.10
N ALA A 204 -14.65 19.64 5.82
CA ALA A 204 -15.60 20.40 5.01
C ALA A 204 -16.60 19.54 4.22
N THR A 205 -16.21 18.34 3.79
CA THR A 205 -16.99 17.61 2.76
C THR A 205 -17.98 16.57 3.31
N ASP A 206 -17.94 16.22 4.60
CA ASP A 206 -18.97 15.37 5.21
C ASP A 206 -18.99 15.57 6.72
N LYS A 207 -19.80 16.52 7.20
CA LYS A 207 -20.06 16.74 8.64
C LYS A 207 -20.68 15.53 9.36
N GLN A 208 -20.98 14.45 8.64
CA GLN A 208 -21.47 13.18 9.20
C GLN A 208 -20.48 12.01 9.08
N ASN A 209 -19.36 12.12 8.36
CA ASN A 209 -18.46 10.98 8.08
C ASN A 209 -16.95 11.31 8.13
N ALA A 210 -16.56 12.46 8.68
CA ALA A 210 -15.16 12.85 8.92
C ALA A 210 -14.46 12.02 10.04
N GLN A 211 -14.71 10.71 10.11
CA GLN A 211 -13.94 9.79 10.94
C GLN A 211 -12.71 9.32 10.16
N VAL A 212 -11.52 9.60 10.68
CA VAL A 212 -10.28 8.95 10.23
C VAL A 212 -10.49 7.44 10.34
N GLN A 213 -10.44 6.74 9.21
CA GLN A 213 -10.74 5.31 9.19
C GLN A 213 -9.66 4.52 9.94
N PRO A 214 -10.02 3.48 10.71
CA PRO A 214 -9.04 2.63 11.37
C PRO A 214 -8.26 1.81 10.35
N VAL A 215 -7.09 1.31 10.77
CA VAL A 215 -6.31 0.35 9.99
C VAL A 215 -7.01 -1.01 10.01
N GLU A 216 -7.32 -1.54 8.84
CA GLU A 216 -7.84 -2.88 8.60
C GLU A 216 -6.69 -3.85 8.25
N VAL A 217 -6.68 -5.03 8.86
CA VAL A 217 -5.75 -6.11 8.52
C VAL A 217 -6.34 -6.91 7.37
N MET A 218 -5.71 -6.82 6.20
CA MET A 218 -6.21 -7.43 4.97
C MET A 218 -5.66 -8.85 4.76
N ALA A 219 -4.47 -9.14 5.29
CA ALA A 219 -3.86 -10.47 5.22
C ALA A 219 -2.80 -10.67 6.31
N VAL A 220 -2.70 -11.92 6.76
CA VAL A 220 -1.66 -12.40 7.68
C VAL A 220 -0.94 -13.60 7.08
N LEU A 221 0.36 -13.71 7.35
CA LEU A 221 1.17 -14.88 7.02
C LEU A 221 1.26 -15.78 8.27
N PRO A 222 0.65 -16.98 8.25
CA PRO A 222 0.70 -17.88 9.40
C PRO A 222 2.09 -18.49 9.59
N GLY A 223 2.62 -18.41 10.82
CA GLY A 223 3.61 -19.36 11.33
C GLY A 223 5.10 -19.14 11.03
N ARG A 224 5.71 -17.98 11.38
CA ARG A 224 7.19 -17.85 11.40
C ARG A 224 7.85 -16.97 12.48
N THR A 225 7.23 -16.69 13.63
CA THR A 225 7.97 -16.12 14.79
C THR A 225 8.67 -17.18 15.67
N ALA A 226 8.93 -18.38 15.13
CA ALA A 226 9.54 -19.50 15.88
C ALA A 226 10.95 -19.93 15.42
N THR A 227 11.61 -19.23 14.48
CA THR A 227 12.92 -19.69 13.97
C THR A 227 14.04 -18.66 13.94
N ILE A 228 13.92 -17.57 14.69
CA ILE A 228 15.08 -16.72 15.03
C ILE A 228 15.02 -16.37 16.51
N LYS A 229 15.47 -17.31 17.35
CA LYS A 229 16.17 -16.95 18.59
C LYS A 229 17.37 -17.86 18.70
N ASP A 230 18.55 -17.26 18.59
CA ASP A 230 19.71 -17.74 19.30
C ASP A 230 19.28 -18.22 20.70
N ALA A 231 19.83 -19.36 21.09
CA ALA A 231 19.60 -19.97 22.38
C ALA A 231 19.75 -18.92 23.50
N LEU A 232 18.81 -18.96 24.47
CA LEU A 232 18.76 -18.17 25.72
C LEU A 232 17.93 -16.87 25.69
N VAL A 233 16.62 -16.94 25.46
CA VAL A 233 15.60 -16.31 26.35
C VAL A 233 14.27 -17.02 26.11
N LYS A 234 13.94 -17.98 26.97
CA LYS A 234 12.67 -18.70 26.98
C LYS A 234 11.75 -18.04 28.01
N GLU A 235 11.09 -16.95 27.62
CA GLU A 235 9.93 -16.46 28.37
C GLU A 235 8.83 -16.01 27.39
N LYS A 236 7.72 -16.77 27.46
CA LYS A 236 6.36 -16.53 26.97
C LYS A 236 6.19 -15.56 25.78
N LEU A 237 6.17 -16.10 24.57
CA LEU A 237 5.31 -15.57 23.49
C LEU A 237 4.23 -16.62 23.23
N ASP A 238 2.98 -16.18 23.27
CA ASP A 238 1.78 -17.00 23.17
C ASP A 238 1.63 -17.70 21.80
N LYS A 239 0.73 -18.69 21.77
CA LYS A 239 0.36 -19.54 20.63
C LYS A 239 0.00 -18.72 19.38
N GLU A 240 0.43 -19.21 18.21
CA GLU A 240 0.10 -18.73 16.84
C GLU A 240 0.60 -17.32 16.45
N ALA A 241 1.92 -17.15 16.38
CA ALA A 241 2.48 -15.92 15.86
C ALA A 241 2.30 -15.82 14.33
N SER A 242 1.45 -14.88 13.91
CA SER A 242 1.15 -14.56 12.51
C SER A 242 1.67 -13.17 12.18
N ASP A 243 2.35 -13.02 11.04
CA ASP A 243 2.91 -11.74 10.61
C ASP A 243 1.88 -10.98 9.77
N ILE A 244 1.61 -9.72 10.09
CA ILE A 244 0.71 -8.88 9.28
C ILE A 244 1.45 -8.45 8.00
N VAL A 245 0.91 -8.85 6.85
CA VAL A 245 1.55 -8.69 5.53
C VAL A 245 0.73 -7.87 4.54
N ALA A 246 -0.52 -7.55 4.87
CA ALA A 246 -1.31 -6.56 4.13
C ALA A 246 -2.24 -5.78 5.07
N VAL A 247 -2.30 -4.46 4.86
CA VAL A 247 -3.14 -3.54 5.65
C VAL A 247 -3.78 -2.49 4.75
N ARG A 248 -4.91 -1.94 5.17
CA ARG A 248 -5.60 -0.84 4.49
C ARG A 248 -6.04 0.21 5.50
N GLN A 249 -5.95 1.49 5.14
CA GLN A 249 -6.54 2.58 5.92
C GLN A 249 -7.19 3.58 4.96
N GLY A 250 -8.51 3.61 4.92
CA GLY A 250 -9.26 4.38 3.93
C GLY A 250 -8.87 3.99 2.50
N ASN A 251 -8.28 4.94 1.77
CA ASN A 251 -7.84 4.76 0.37
C ASN A 251 -6.37 4.31 0.23
N VAL A 252 -5.66 4.11 1.35
CA VAL A 252 -4.25 3.69 1.35
C VAL A 252 -4.18 2.20 1.62
N PHE A 253 -3.52 1.45 0.73
CA PHE A 253 -3.30 0.01 0.83
C PHE A 253 -1.81 -0.27 0.90
N GLY A 254 -1.39 -1.22 1.75
CA GLY A 254 0.00 -1.57 1.94
C GLY A 254 0.20 -3.08 1.97
N THR A 255 1.17 -3.59 1.22
CA THR A 255 1.52 -5.02 1.19
C THR A 255 3.02 -5.23 1.38
N SER A 256 3.39 -6.24 2.17
CA SER A 256 4.78 -6.60 2.46
C SER A 256 5.48 -7.35 1.32
N PHE A 257 4.72 -8.03 0.47
CA PHE A 257 5.21 -8.87 -0.61
C PHE A 257 5.25 -8.12 -1.95
N HIS A 258 5.82 -8.78 -2.96
CA HIS A 258 5.98 -8.34 -4.34
C HIS A 258 4.92 -8.98 -5.25
N PRO A 259 3.69 -8.42 -5.32
CA PRO A 259 2.64 -8.95 -6.18
C PRO A 259 3.00 -8.87 -7.67
N GLU A 260 3.88 -7.93 -8.06
CA GLU A 260 4.36 -7.72 -9.42
C GLU A 260 5.18 -8.89 -9.98
N LEU A 261 5.74 -9.73 -9.11
CA LEU A 261 6.60 -10.85 -9.49
C LEU A 261 5.85 -12.18 -9.67
N THR A 262 4.56 -12.25 -9.34
CA THR A 262 3.80 -13.51 -9.28
C THR A 262 3.21 -13.91 -10.64
N GLY A 263 3.04 -12.94 -11.54
CA GLY A 263 2.28 -13.10 -12.79
C GLY A 263 0.75 -13.07 -12.60
N ASP A 264 0.27 -13.14 -11.36
CA ASP A 264 -1.14 -13.16 -10.97
C ASP A 264 -1.66 -11.73 -10.76
N ALA A 265 -2.46 -11.24 -11.71
CA ALA A 265 -2.99 -9.88 -11.70
C ALA A 265 -4.25 -9.70 -10.85
N ARG A 266 -4.72 -10.71 -10.08
CA ARG A 266 -5.98 -10.62 -9.31
C ARG A 266 -5.97 -9.49 -8.29
N ILE A 267 -4.88 -9.30 -7.57
CA ILE A 267 -4.74 -8.22 -6.60
C ILE A 267 -4.68 -6.84 -7.26
N HIS A 268 -4.04 -6.72 -8.42
CA HIS A 268 -4.05 -5.50 -9.23
C HIS A 268 -5.46 -5.21 -9.77
N ALA A 269 -6.18 -6.22 -10.24
CA ALA A 269 -7.54 -6.10 -10.73
C ALA A 269 -8.48 -5.64 -9.61
N TRP A 270 -8.43 -6.28 -8.45
CA TRP A 270 -9.14 -5.83 -7.25
C TRP A 270 -8.83 -4.37 -6.94
N TRP A 271 -7.55 -3.98 -6.95
CA TRP A 271 -7.17 -2.61 -6.66
C TRP A 271 -7.69 -1.62 -7.73
N LEU A 272 -7.71 -1.98 -9.01
CA LEU A 272 -8.35 -1.15 -10.06
C LEU A 272 -9.84 -0.90 -9.79
N LYS A 273 -10.56 -1.89 -9.24
CA LYS A 273 -11.96 -1.72 -8.83
C LYS A 273 -12.07 -0.69 -7.71
N GLN A 274 -11.24 -0.81 -6.69
CA GLN A 274 -11.18 0.13 -5.57
C GLN A 274 -10.85 1.56 -6.05
N VAL A 275 -9.95 1.69 -7.03
CA VAL A 275 -9.62 2.98 -7.65
C VAL A 275 -10.85 3.57 -8.35
N ALA A 276 -11.53 2.79 -9.19
CA ALA A 276 -12.70 3.24 -9.92
C ALA A 276 -13.82 3.70 -8.97
N GLU A 277 -14.12 2.93 -7.93
CA GLU A 277 -15.11 3.30 -6.90
C GLU A 277 -14.74 4.60 -6.17
N ALA A 278 -13.46 4.79 -5.85
CA ALA A 278 -12.98 6.02 -5.22
C ALA A 278 -13.05 7.23 -6.17
N VAL A 279 -12.75 7.04 -7.45
CA VAL A 279 -12.85 8.07 -8.48
C VAL A 279 -14.32 8.43 -8.74
N GLU A 280 -15.21 7.45 -8.83
CA GLU A 280 -16.66 7.66 -8.97
C GLU A 280 -17.22 8.49 -7.82
N ARG A 281 -16.88 8.13 -6.58
CA ARG A 281 -17.28 8.91 -5.39
C ARG A 281 -16.75 10.34 -5.45
N ARG A 282 -15.48 10.53 -5.81
CA ARG A 282 -14.84 11.86 -5.89
C ARG A 282 -15.42 12.73 -7.00
N ARG A 283 -15.75 12.15 -8.15
CA ARG A 283 -16.36 12.84 -9.31
C ARG A 283 -17.88 13.02 -9.17
N GLY A 284 -18.47 12.57 -8.06
CA GLY A 284 -19.92 12.67 -7.83
C GLY A 284 -20.77 11.79 -8.75
N LEU A 285 -20.19 10.70 -9.28
CA LEU A 285 -20.84 9.76 -10.19
C LEU A 285 -21.49 8.57 -9.46
N ALA A 286 -21.25 8.43 -8.15
CA ALA A 286 -21.91 7.43 -7.33
C ALA A 286 -23.42 7.72 -7.29
N LYS A 287 -24.24 6.73 -7.68
CA LYS A 287 -25.71 6.86 -7.65
C LYS A 287 -26.18 7.10 -6.21
N ALA A 288 -26.98 8.14 -6.02
CA ALA A 288 -27.77 8.38 -4.82
C ALA A 288 -28.82 7.27 -4.60
#